data_AF-A0A523R0C3-F1
#
_entry.id   AF-A0A523R0C3-F1
#
_cell.length_a   1.000
_cell.length_b   1.000
_cell.length_c   1.000
_cell.angle_alpha   90.00
_cell.angle_beta   90.00
_cell.angle_gamma   90.00
#
_symmetry.space_group_name_H-M   'P 1'
#
loop_
_entity.id
_entity.type
_entity.pdbx_description
1 polymer ?
#
loop_
_entity_poly.entity_id
_entity_poly.type
_entity_poly.pdbx_seq_one_letter_code
_entity_poly.pdbx_strand_id
1 'polypeptide(L)'
;MSRYIATRAIRGANALVAEAEVMLKKAIEEKGADHPVAFPNTAYYLPLIYGMTNIPVETLGQLDEVMQHAHSLLHPLPAESHWTPYLGETLDSGMATLLAAETIEAVRFTYDLQPEPMPGFTLSGGTSFTSPDNGKSEEGMDGHLNGPIDDIQLRSWGIQLVDGRMPGFAAIVGAAKSNEVAVKIVRELQRRNILTFLSGNVNGRSIIHQLNEEGFELGYDTYTVPFGTDTLSAIYALGFATRSALTFGGLKPGQAREILLYNRERVFAFVLALGEVDDLKYAAAAGAINFGFPVIADTVIPEILPTGITTYEHVVSMPFNEIEGADDLERAERLVQKCIEVRGVKVQIADVPVPVPYGSAFEGEVVRRADMRIEFGGKNSRAYEFLQMTDLDKVTDGKIEVVGPDFSDVEEQGSMDIGIVVEVAGRQMQEDFEPVLERQIHYFINGASGVQHIGQRDIAWIRVSNNATEKGFNLEHFGKILHARLHADFGAIVDKVQVTIFTDPKPYKEWLEKARKAYDFRNKRLADLTDNAVDEFYSCTLCQSFAPDHVCVISPERLGL
;
A
#
# COMPACT_ATOMS: atom_id res chain seq x y z
N MET A 1 -9.86 -29.85 -9.91
CA MET A 1 -8.43 -29.52 -9.67
C MET A 1 -7.63 -29.93 -10.88
N SER A 2 -6.65 -29.12 -11.28
CA SER A 2 -5.83 -29.40 -12.46
C SER A 2 -4.61 -30.24 -12.09
N ARG A 3 -4.45 -31.42 -12.71
CA ARG A 3 -3.27 -32.29 -12.50
C ARG A 3 -2.02 -31.58 -12.96
N TYR A 4 -2.13 -30.81 -14.04
CA TYR A 4 -1.02 -30.04 -14.60
C TYR A 4 -0.45 -29.06 -13.58
N ILE A 5 -1.32 -28.29 -12.88
CA ILE A 5 -0.87 -27.35 -11.85
C ILE A 5 -0.15 -28.10 -10.72
N ALA A 6 -0.77 -29.16 -10.20
CA ALA A 6 -0.19 -29.93 -9.10
C ALA A 6 1.17 -30.54 -9.48
N THR A 7 1.30 -31.12 -10.67
CA THR A 7 2.57 -31.66 -11.16
C THR A 7 3.64 -30.58 -11.28
N ARG A 8 3.32 -29.40 -11.85
CA ARG A 8 4.29 -28.30 -12.02
C ARG A 8 4.71 -27.71 -10.67
N ALA A 9 3.75 -27.50 -9.76
CA ALA A 9 4.01 -26.98 -8.42
C ALA A 9 4.86 -27.94 -7.58
N ILE A 10 4.51 -29.23 -7.53
CA ILE A 10 5.28 -30.24 -6.78
C ILE A 10 6.69 -30.40 -7.38
N ARG A 11 6.82 -30.38 -8.71
CA ARG A 11 8.13 -30.44 -9.36
C ARG A 11 8.99 -29.21 -9.04
N GLY A 12 8.40 -28.01 -9.09
CA GLY A 12 9.07 -26.77 -8.71
C GLY A 12 9.51 -26.75 -7.26
N ALA A 13 8.65 -27.23 -6.35
CA ALA A 13 8.96 -27.37 -4.92
C ALA A 13 10.17 -28.28 -4.67
N ASN A 14 10.18 -29.47 -5.29
CA ASN A 14 11.30 -30.41 -5.17
C ASN A 14 12.60 -29.79 -5.71
N ALA A 15 12.55 -29.08 -6.83
CA ALA A 15 13.72 -28.42 -7.42
C ALA A 15 14.26 -27.31 -6.49
N LEU A 16 13.38 -26.45 -5.98
CA LEU A 16 13.79 -25.32 -5.15
C LEU A 16 14.32 -25.77 -3.78
N VAL A 17 13.70 -26.77 -3.15
CA VAL A 17 14.20 -27.33 -1.87
C VAL A 17 15.59 -27.91 -2.06
N ALA A 18 15.83 -28.66 -3.15
CA ALA A 18 17.15 -29.20 -3.45
C ALA A 18 18.19 -28.09 -3.71
N GLU A 19 17.81 -27.03 -4.43
CA GLU A 19 18.67 -25.87 -4.66
C GLU A 19 19.02 -25.15 -3.36
N ALA A 20 18.03 -24.91 -2.50
CA ALA A 20 18.21 -24.28 -1.19
C ALA A 20 19.18 -25.06 -0.31
N GLU A 21 19.10 -26.40 -0.30
CA GLU A 21 20.06 -27.23 0.44
C GLU A 21 21.49 -27.13 -0.08
N VAL A 22 21.65 -27.11 -1.41
CA VAL A 22 22.99 -26.98 -2.01
C VAL A 22 23.58 -25.62 -1.68
N MET A 23 22.78 -24.56 -1.79
CA MET A 23 23.21 -23.20 -1.44
C MET A 23 23.55 -23.06 0.05
N LEU A 24 22.71 -23.62 0.93
CA LEU A 24 22.93 -23.59 2.37
C LEU A 24 24.21 -24.34 2.77
N LYS A 25 24.40 -25.56 2.26
CA LYS A 25 25.62 -26.35 2.52
C LYS A 25 26.86 -25.60 2.09
N LYS A 26 26.85 -25.02 0.89
CA LYS A 26 27.96 -24.20 0.40
C LYS A 26 28.21 -22.99 1.31
N ALA A 27 27.16 -22.29 1.74
CA ALA A 27 27.29 -21.16 2.65
C ALA A 27 27.89 -21.54 4.02
N ILE A 28 27.46 -22.67 4.57
CA ILE A 28 28.00 -23.22 5.82
C ILE A 28 29.48 -23.63 5.65
N GLU A 29 29.84 -24.26 4.52
CA GLU A 29 31.22 -24.63 4.22
C GLU A 29 32.14 -23.40 4.09
N GLU A 30 31.66 -22.33 3.46
CA GLU A 30 32.45 -21.12 3.19
C GLU A 30 32.52 -20.15 4.39
N LYS A 31 31.41 -19.98 5.14
CA LYS A 31 31.28 -18.96 6.20
C LYS A 31 31.19 -19.54 7.61
N GLY A 32 30.94 -20.83 7.75
CA GLY A 32 30.72 -21.51 9.01
C GLY A 32 29.26 -21.47 9.47
N ALA A 33 28.86 -22.49 10.24
CA ALA A 33 27.49 -22.64 10.75
C ALA A 33 27.07 -21.50 11.71
N ASP A 34 28.02 -20.91 12.44
CA ASP A 34 27.77 -19.82 13.39
C ASP A 34 27.68 -18.44 12.73
N HIS A 35 27.80 -18.35 11.39
CA HIS A 35 27.69 -17.08 10.69
C HIS A 35 26.28 -16.49 10.88
N PRO A 36 26.15 -15.21 11.29
CA PRO A 36 24.86 -14.60 11.57
C PRO A 36 24.03 -14.43 10.30
N VAL A 37 22.73 -14.60 10.45
CA VAL A 37 21.72 -14.44 9.40
C VAL A 37 20.59 -13.61 9.97
N ALA A 38 20.25 -12.52 9.29
CA ALA A 38 19.12 -11.69 9.68
C ALA A 38 18.58 -10.93 8.46
N PHE A 39 17.26 -10.76 8.42
CA PHE A 39 16.68 -9.70 7.60
C PHE A 39 16.81 -8.36 8.31
N PRO A 40 17.01 -7.28 7.55
CA PRO A 40 17.18 -5.96 8.13
C PRO A 40 15.91 -5.42 8.79
N ASN A 41 16.08 -4.70 9.91
CA ASN A 41 15.04 -3.93 10.60
C ASN A 41 13.76 -4.71 10.94
N THR A 42 13.89 -5.99 11.30
CA THR A 42 12.78 -6.81 11.78
C THR A 42 13.08 -7.46 13.14
N ALA A 43 12.06 -7.49 14.00
CA ALA A 43 12.07 -8.23 15.26
C ALA A 43 11.56 -9.68 15.09
N TYR A 44 11.24 -10.09 13.86
CA TYR A 44 10.63 -11.38 13.55
C TYR A 44 11.57 -12.36 12.82
N TYR A 45 12.88 -12.19 12.97
CA TYR A 45 13.90 -13.07 12.37
C TYR A 45 13.72 -13.22 10.85
N LEU A 46 13.55 -14.44 10.36
CA LEU A 46 13.05 -14.77 9.03
C LEU A 46 11.52 -14.95 9.15
N PRO A 47 10.71 -13.96 8.72
CA PRO A 47 9.35 -13.86 9.24
C PRO A 47 8.41 -14.99 8.83
N LEU A 48 8.54 -15.54 7.63
CA LEU A 48 7.69 -16.65 7.20
C LEU A 48 8.05 -17.93 7.96
N ILE A 49 9.33 -18.30 8.02
CA ILE A 49 9.85 -19.43 8.79
C ILE A 49 9.43 -19.27 10.25
N TYR A 50 9.75 -18.14 10.87
CA TYR A 50 9.44 -17.89 12.27
C TYR A 50 7.94 -18.02 12.54
N GLY A 51 7.10 -17.38 11.71
CA GLY A 51 5.65 -17.46 11.84
C GLY A 51 5.11 -18.89 11.71
N MET A 52 5.60 -19.68 10.76
CA MET A 52 5.09 -21.03 10.49
C MET A 52 5.64 -22.09 11.44
N THR A 53 6.90 -21.97 11.89
CA THR A 53 7.62 -23.04 12.60
C THR A 53 8.01 -22.69 14.03
N ASN A 54 7.95 -21.42 14.43
CA ASN A 54 8.50 -20.91 15.70
C ASN A 54 10.02 -21.15 15.85
N ILE A 55 10.75 -21.28 14.74
CA ILE A 55 12.22 -21.39 14.76
C ILE A 55 12.82 -19.97 14.61
N PRO A 56 13.43 -19.39 15.66
CA PRO A 56 14.11 -18.11 15.57
C PRO A 56 15.50 -18.31 14.93
N VAL A 57 15.57 -18.13 13.61
CA VAL A 57 16.81 -18.25 12.86
C VAL A 57 17.67 -16.99 13.04
N GLU A 58 18.84 -17.18 13.63
CA GLU A 58 19.90 -16.18 13.87
C GLU A 58 21.21 -16.58 13.19
N THR A 59 21.43 -17.85 12.87
CA THR A 59 22.67 -18.35 12.23
C THR A 59 22.39 -19.31 11.07
N LEU A 60 23.37 -19.47 10.17
CA LEU A 60 23.25 -20.38 9.02
C LEU A 60 22.95 -21.83 9.45
N GLY A 61 23.57 -22.33 10.53
CA GLY A 61 23.36 -23.71 10.99
C GLY A 61 21.93 -24.01 11.44
N GLN A 62 21.16 -23.01 11.86
CA GLN A 62 19.77 -23.21 12.27
C GLN A 62 18.82 -23.43 11.08
N LEU A 63 19.25 -23.08 9.86
CA LEU A 63 18.46 -23.32 8.64
C LEU A 63 18.40 -24.82 8.27
N ASP A 64 19.30 -25.66 8.77
CA ASP A 64 19.23 -27.11 8.52
C ASP A 64 17.94 -27.73 9.08
N GLU A 65 17.47 -27.26 10.25
CA GLU A 65 16.20 -27.72 10.84
C GLU A 65 15.01 -27.28 9.96
N VAL A 66 15.06 -26.07 9.42
CA VAL A 66 14.05 -25.53 8.50
C VAL A 66 14.00 -26.37 7.22
N MET A 67 15.15 -26.71 6.64
CA MET A 67 15.23 -27.53 5.43
C MET A 67 14.74 -28.96 5.66
N GLN A 68 15.01 -29.55 6.83
CA GLN A 68 14.42 -30.85 7.20
C GLN A 68 12.88 -30.78 7.27
N HIS A 69 12.34 -29.69 7.81
CA HIS A 69 10.90 -29.48 7.82
C HIS A 69 10.33 -29.32 6.40
N ALA A 70 10.98 -28.51 5.55
CA ALA A 70 10.60 -28.35 4.16
C ALA A 70 10.57 -29.68 3.39
N HIS A 71 11.58 -30.55 3.61
CA HIS A 71 11.61 -31.90 3.04
C HIS A 71 10.44 -32.77 3.48
N SER A 72 10.02 -32.67 4.74
CA SER A 72 8.90 -33.46 5.26
C SER A 72 7.55 -33.11 4.61
N LEU A 73 7.45 -31.94 3.99
CA LEU A 73 6.27 -31.43 3.28
C LEU A 73 6.30 -31.74 1.78
N LEU A 74 7.39 -32.29 1.24
CA LEU A 74 7.47 -32.66 -0.16
C LEU A 74 6.71 -33.96 -0.44
N HIS A 75 5.95 -33.94 -1.52
CA HIS A 75 5.15 -35.08 -1.98
C HIS A 75 5.62 -35.58 -3.35
N PRO A 76 5.35 -36.86 -3.71
CA PRO A 76 5.62 -37.37 -5.04
C PRO A 76 4.71 -36.72 -6.09
N LEU A 77 5.15 -36.74 -7.35
CA LEU A 77 4.32 -36.24 -8.46
C LEU A 77 3.03 -37.07 -8.60
N PRO A 78 1.88 -36.45 -8.92
CA PRO A 78 0.64 -37.16 -9.17
C PRO A 78 0.80 -38.20 -10.28
N ALA A 79 0.28 -39.42 -10.04
CA ALA A 79 0.34 -40.50 -11.01
C ALA A 79 -0.40 -40.16 -12.33
N GLU A 80 0.06 -40.72 -13.45
CA GLU A 80 -0.55 -40.47 -14.76
C GLU A 80 -1.97 -41.04 -14.90
N SER A 81 -2.31 -42.07 -14.12
CA SER A 81 -3.64 -42.69 -14.09
C SER A 81 -4.04 -43.03 -12.65
N HIS A 82 -5.35 -43.06 -12.37
CA HIS A 82 -5.95 -43.45 -11.08
C HIS A 82 -5.40 -42.68 -9.87
N TRP A 83 -5.19 -41.36 -10.02
CA TRP A 83 -4.64 -40.51 -8.96
C TRP A 83 -5.67 -40.19 -7.86
N THR A 84 -5.18 -40.01 -6.65
CA THR A 84 -5.93 -39.48 -5.51
C THR A 84 -6.04 -37.95 -5.57
N PRO A 85 -6.98 -37.32 -4.84
CA PRO A 85 -7.01 -35.87 -4.73
C PRO A 85 -5.69 -35.32 -4.15
N TYR A 86 -5.05 -34.39 -4.87
CA TYR A 86 -3.69 -33.91 -4.59
C TYR A 86 -3.64 -32.45 -4.11
N LEU A 87 -4.77 -31.88 -3.64
CA LEU A 87 -4.78 -30.49 -3.17
C LEU A 87 -3.84 -30.30 -1.99
N GLY A 88 -4.04 -31.08 -0.93
CA GLY A 88 -3.21 -31.02 0.28
C GLY A 88 -1.74 -31.20 -0.05
N GLU A 89 -1.41 -32.21 -0.86
CA GLU A 89 -0.04 -32.49 -1.31
C GLU A 89 0.59 -31.32 -2.09
N THR A 90 -0.19 -30.67 -2.95
CA THR A 90 0.25 -29.48 -3.70
C THR A 90 0.50 -28.30 -2.77
N LEU A 91 -0.35 -28.12 -1.77
CA LEU A 91 -0.26 -27.04 -0.80
C LEU A 91 0.88 -27.22 0.19
N ASP A 92 1.10 -28.45 0.69
CA ASP A 92 2.26 -28.80 1.51
C ASP A 92 3.55 -28.53 0.74
N SER A 93 3.62 -28.97 -0.51
CA SER A 93 4.75 -28.66 -1.41
C SER A 93 4.89 -27.16 -1.65
N GLY A 94 3.79 -26.43 -1.73
CA GLY A 94 3.79 -24.96 -1.76
C GLY A 94 4.42 -24.36 -0.51
N MET A 95 4.08 -24.85 0.69
CA MET A 95 4.69 -24.40 1.94
C MET A 95 6.19 -24.75 2.01
N ALA A 96 6.59 -25.94 1.57
CA ALA A 96 8.00 -26.32 1.43
C ALA A 96 8.77 -25.34 0.53
N THR A 97 8.14 -24.90 -0.56
CA THR A 97 8.69 -23.89 -1.48
C THR A 97 8.93 -22.57 -0.77
N LEU A 98 8.00 -22.12 0.07
CA LEU A 98 8.13 -20.85 0.78
C LEU A 98 9.28 -20.90 1.81
N LEU A 99 9.41 -22.00 2.55
CA LEU A 99 10.53 -22.21 3.49
C LEU A 99 11.87 -22.22 2.76
N ALA A 100 11.95 -22.90 1.61
CA ALA A 100 13.15 -22.92 0.78
C ALA A 100 13.48 -21.54 0.18
N ALA A 101 12.48 -20.80 -0.28
CA ALA A 101 12.66 -19.45 -0.83
C ALA A 101 13.20 -18.48 0.23
N GLU A 102 12.62 -18.46 1.43
CA GLU A 102 13.12 -17.58 2.51
C GLU A 102 14.52 -17.99 2.96
N THR A 103 14.82 -19.29 2.96
CA THR A 103 16.17 -19.81 3.23
C THR A 103 17.18 -19.33 2.18
N ILE A 104 16.84 -19.37 0.89
CA ILE A 104 17.71 -18.88 -0.18
C ILE A 104 17.93 -17.38 -0.07
N GLU A 105 16.88 -16.60 0.18
CA GLU A 105 17.02 -15.15 0.40
C GLU A 105 17.90 -14.86 1.61
N ALA A 106 17.72 -15.57 2.72
CA ALA A 106 18.57 -15.44 3.90
C ALA A 106 20.04 -15.75 3.60
N VAL A 107 20.32 -16.80 2.81
CA VAL A 107 21.68 -17.11 2.34
C VAL A 107 22.22 -15.98 1.46
N ARG A 108 21.42 -15.45 0.53
CA ARG A 108 21.80 -14.34 -0.36
C ARG A 108 22.14 -13.06 0.40
N PHE A 109 21.41 -12.76 1.47
CA PHE A 109 21.75 -11.66 2.38
C PHE A 109 23.14 -11.82 2.99
N THR A 110 23.55 -13.04 3.36
CA THR A 110 24.91 -13.23 3.89
C THR A 110 25.98 -12.83 2.88
N TYR A 111 25.70 -13.01 1.58
CA TYR A 111 26.62 -12.72 0.47
C TYR A 111 26.45 -11.31 -0.10
N ASP A 112 25.70 -10.43 0.58
CA ASP A 112 25.42 -9.07 0.12
C ASP A 112 24.78 -9.02 -1.29
N LEU A 113 24.04 -10.08 -1.64
CA LEU A 113 23.26 -10.14 -2.89
C LEU A 113 21.86 -9.55 -2.74
N GLN A 114 21.44 -9.30 -1.50
CA GLN A 114 20.16 -8.71 -1.14
C GLN A 114 20.33 -7.58 -0.12
N PRO A 115 19.53 -6.50 -0.20
CA PRO A 115 18.54 -6.22 -1.25
C PRO A 115 19.20 -6.10 -2.63
N GLU A 116 18.51 -6.54 -3.68
CA GLU A 116 19.12 -6.73 -5.00
C GLU A 116 19.72 -5.42 -5.55
N PRO A 117 21.01 -5.40 -5.93
CA PRO A 117 21.63 -4.22 -6.53
C PRO A 117 21.02 -3.89 -7.90
N MET A 118 20.59 -2.64 -8.08
CA MET A 118 20.09 -2.10 -9.33
C MET A 118 20.68 -0.70 -9.58
N PRO A 119 21.84 -0.59 -10.24
CA PRO A 119 22.53 0.69 -10.45
C PRO A 119 21.66 1.73 -11.16
N GLY A 120 21.63 2.96 -10.62
CA GLY A 120 20.84 4.07 -11.16
C GLY A 120 19.35 4.04 -10.81
N PHE A 121 18.95 3.15 -9.90
CA PHE A 121 17.61 3.11 -9.34
C PHE A 121 17.52 3.93 -8.06
N THR A 122 16.46 4.72 -7.90
CA THR A 122 16.22 5.55 -6.71
C THR A 122 14.82 5.26 -6.18
N LEU A 123 14.73 4.83 -4.91
CA LEU A 123 13.47 4.56 -4.21
C LEU A 123 12.83 5.85 -3.65
N SER A 124 11.53 6.03 -3.86
CA SER A 124 10.72 7.11 -3.28
C SER A 124 10.09 6.70 -1.95
N GLY A 125 10.70 7.15 -0.86
CA GLY A 125 10.35 6.67 0.46
C GLY A 125 10.87 5.24 0.66
N GLY A 126 11.84 5.11 1.56
CA GLY A 126 12.48 3.85 1.92
C GLY A 126 13.36 4.10 3.15
N THR A 127 13.57 3.07 3.97
CA THR A 127 14.51 3.20 5.09
C THR A 127 15.95 3.22 4.57
N SER A 128 16.80 4.10 5.10
CA SER A 128 18.23 4.08 4.83
C SER A 128 18.83 2.76 5.37
N PHE A 129 19.09 1.80 4.49
CA PHE A 129 19.84 0.60 4.82
C PHE A 129 21.33 0.92 4.84
N THR A 130 21.78 1.60 5.88
CA THR A 130 23.20 1.64 6.21
C THR A 130 23.40 0.96 7.56
N SER A 131 24.30 -0.03 7.58
CA SER A 131 24.88 -0.60 8.79
C SER A 131 25.24 0.49 9.81
N PRO A 132 25.33 0.18 11.12
CA PRO A 132 25.49 1.16 12.19
C PRO A 132 26.72 2.09 12.13
N ASP A 133 27.57 1.99 11.10
CA ASP A 133 28.91 2.59 11.07
C ASP A 133 29.13 3.68 10.00
N ASN A 134 28.10 4.21 9.33
CA ASN A 134 28.29 5.41 8.51
C ASN A 134 27.13 6.40 8.63
N GLY A 135 27.32 7.38 9.53
CA GLY A 135 26.44 8.52 9.77
C GLY A 135 26.29 9.45 8.55
N LYS A 136 25.48 9.02 7.58
CA LYS A 136 24.81 9.90 6.62
C LYS A 136 23.33 9.54 6.59
N SER A 137 22.58 10.28 7.39
CA SER A 137 21.14 10.43 7.30
C SER A 137 20.76 11.21 6.04
N GLU A 138 19.63 10.84 5.41
CA GLU A 138 18.82 11.60 4.42
C GLU A 138 18.84 11.19 2.92
N GLU A 139 19.59 10.17 2.50
CA GLU A 139 19.51 9.66 1.11
C GLU A 139 18.90 8.25 1.12
N GLY A 140 17.84 8.03 0.33
CA GLY A 140 17.23 6.70 0.13
C GLY A 140 18.22 5.68 -0.42
N MET A 141 17.82 4.41 -0.54
CA MET A 141 18.67 3.37 -1.15
C MET A 141 18.99 3.72 -2.61
N ASP A 142 20.08 4.44 -2.84
CA ASP A 142 20.54 4.72 -4.19
C ASP A 142 21.23 3.44 -4.72
N GLY A 143 20.68 2.88 -5.81
CA GLY A 143 21.24 1.74 -6.51
C GLY A 143 20.83 0.35 -6.02
N HIS A 144 19.78 0.19 -5.20
CA HIS A 144 19.27 -1.12 -4.76
C HIS A 144 17.74 -1.17 -4.79
N LEU A 145 17.18 -2.37 -5.00
CA LEU A 145 15.76 -2.65 -4.78
C LEU A 145 15.46 -2.73 -3.27
N ASN A 146 14.17 -2.78 -2.92
CA ASN A 146 13.75 -2.64 -1.52
C ASN A 146 14.10 -3.87 -0.66
N GLY A 147 13.96 -5.08 -1.21
CA GLY A 147 13.99 -6.30 -0.42
C GLY A 147 12.87 -6.34 0.64
N PRO A 148 13.09 -6.98 1.80
CA PRO A 148 12.07 -7.12 2.84
C PRO A 148 11.69 -5.77 3.45
N ILE A 149 10.39 -5.51 3.58
CA ILE A 149 9.84 -4.32 4.23
C ILE A 149 10.23 -4.36 5.72
N ASP A 150 10.62 -3.23 6.29
CA ASP A 150 10.94 -3.12 7.72
C ASP A 150 9.69 -3.11 8.63
N ASP A 151 9.88 -3.39 9.92
CA ASP A 151 8.75 -3.45 10.86
C ASP A 151 8.15 -2.06 11.18
N ILE A 152 8.89 -0.97 10.98
CA ILE A 152 8.39 0.40 11.23
C ILE A 152 7.36 0.76 10.16
N GLN A 153 7.69 0.51 8.89
CA GLN A 153 6.82 0.72 7.76
C GLN A 153 5.60 -0.20 7.82
N LEU A 154 5.79 -1.47 8.19
CA LEU A 154 4.68 -2.39 8.45
C LEU A 154 3.68 -1.78 9.45
N ARG A 155 4.16 -1.24 10.58
CA ARG A 155 3.32 -0.58 11.60
C ARG A 155 2.63 0.68 11.07
N SER A 156 3.32 1.47 10.25
CA SER A 156 2.77 2.68 9.63
C SER A 156 1.56 2.36 8.73
N TRP A 157 1.71 1.39 7.83
CA TRP A 157 0.59 0.94 6.98
C TRP A 157 -0.45 0.12 7.72
N GLY A 158 -0.08 -0.47 8.85
CA GLY A 158 -0.99 -1.20 9.74
C GLY A 158 -2.28 -0.43 10.01
N ILE A 159 -2.20 0.87 10.33
CA ILE A 159 -3.39 1.68 10.61
C ILE A 159 -4.31 1.81 9.38
N GLN A 160 -3.74 1.90 8.18
CA GLN A 160 -4.53 2.06 6.95
C GLN A 160 -5.14 0.74 6.46
N LEU A 161 -4.48 -0.38 6.71
CA LEU A 161 -5.04 -1.72 6.45
C LEU A 161 -6.31 -1.99 7.29
N VAL A 162 -6.53 -1.18 8.30
CA VAL A 162 -7.42 -1.46 9.42
C VAL A 162 -8.69 -0.64 9.37
N ASP A 163 -8.53 0.65 9.08
CA ASP A 163 -9.65 1.52 8.79
C ASP A 163 -10.18 1.31 7.36
N GLY A 164 -9.49 0.47 6.57
CA GLY A 164 -9.88 0.09 5.22
C GLY A 164 -9.45 1.09 4.15
N ARG A 165 -8.67 2.13 4.49
CA ARG A 165 -8.10 3.06 3.50
C ARG A 165 -7.14 2.35 2.55
N MET A 166 -6.43 1.34 3.04
CA MET A 166 -5.66 0.40 2.25
C MET A 166 -6.37 -0.95 2.29
N PRO A 167 -7.15 -1.33 1.27
CA PRO A 167 -7.99 -2.52 1.37
C PRO A 167 -7.19 -3.82 1.40
N GLY A 168 -5.95 -3.83 0.88
CA GLY A 168 -5.06 -5.00 0.85
C GLY A 168 -3.87 -4.76 -0.06
N PHE A 169 -3.26 -5.83 -0.58
CA PHE A 169 -2.12 -5.73 -1.49
C PHE A 169 -2.20 -6.65 -2.71
N ALA A 170 -1.59 -6.22 -3.82
CA ALA A 170 -1.41 -7.00 -5.03
C ALA A 170 0.05 -7.42 -5.16
N ALA A 171 0.34 -8.72 -5.18
CA ALA A 171 1.66 -9.24 -5.48
C ALA A 171 1.78 -9.52 -6.99
N ILE A 172 2.46 -8.64 -7.71
CA ILE A 172 2.70 -8.79 -9.14
C ILE A 172 4.01 -9.56 -9.34
N VAL A 173 3.95 -10.65 -10.10
CA VAL A 173 5.09 -11.53 -10.38
C VAL A 173 5.30 -11.68 -11.88
N GLY A 174 6.44 -11.21 -12.41
CA GLY A 174 6.81 -11.35 -13.82
C GLY A 174 6.88 -10.03 -14.57
N ALA A 175 6.42 -10.03 -15.83
CA ALA A 175 6.43 -8.83 -16.68
C ALA A 175 5.17 -8.74 -17.54
N ALA A 176 4.61 -7.54 -17.62
CA ALA A 176 3.46 -7.24 -18.45
C ALA A 176 3.81 -7.31 -19.94
N LYS A 177 2.78 -7.41 -20.80
CA LYS A 177 2.92 -7.42 -22.25
C LYS A 177 3.73 -6.23 -22.82
N SER A 178 3.57 -5.04 -22.25
CA SER A 178 4.30 -3.82 -22.62
C SER A 178 4.53 -2.91 -21.41
N ASN A 179 5.39 -1.90 -21.56
CA ASN A 179 5.64 -0.92 -20.50
C ASN A 179 4.38 -0.10 -20.16
N GLU A 180 3.62 0.31 -21.17
CA GLU A 180 2.38 1.09 -20.99
C GLU A 180 1.32 0.28 -20.24
N VAL A 181 1.23 -1.03 -20.52
CA VAL A 181 0.35 -1.96 -19.79
C VAL A 181 0.79 -2.08 -18.33
N ALA A 182 2.10 -2.19 -18.06
CA ALA A 182 2.63 -2.22 -16.69
C ALA A 182 2.23 -0.96 -15.90
N VAL A 183 2.45 0.23 -16.48
CA VAL A 183 2.08 1.51 -15.87
C VAL A 183 0.58 1.57 -15.60
N LYS A 184 -0.25 1.15 -16.57
CA LYS A 184 -1.71 1.16 -16.41
C LYS A 184 -2.17 0.22 -15.30
N ILE A 185 -1.64 -1.01 -15.23
CA ILE A 185 -1.98 -1.97 -14.15
C ILE A 185 -1.67 -1.35 -12.78
N VAL A 186 -0.47 -0.81 -12.59
CA VAL A 186 -0.07 -0.23 -11.30
C VAL A 186 -0.87 1.03 -10.96
N ARG A 187 -1.13 1.93 -11.93
CA ARG A 187 -1.99 3.11 -11.70
C ARG A 187 -3.41 2.73 -11.31
N GLU A 188 -3.97 1.68 -11.90
CA GLU A 188 -5.30 1.19 -11.55
C GLU A 188 -5.35 0.62 -10.13
N LEU A 189 -4.29 -0.03 -9.67
CA LEU A 189 -4.17 -0.47 -8.27
C LEU A 189 -3.99 0.71 -7.30
N GLN A 190 -3.13 1.67 -7.63
CA GLN A 190 -2.92 2.89 -6.83
C GLN A 190 -4.19 3.73 -6.67
N ARG A 191 -4.97 3.92 -7.74
CA ARG A 191 -6.27 4.63 -7.70
C ARG A 191 -7.28 4.00 -6.74
N ARG A 192 -7.10 2.71 -6.45
CA ARG A 192 -7.93 1.91 -5.54
C ARG A 192 -7.27 1.74 -4.17
N ASN A 193 -6.18 2.46 -3.92
CA ASN A 193 -5.34 2.42 -2.72
C ASN A 193 -4.80 1.01 -2.39
N ILE A 194 -4.67 0.14 -3.39
CA ILE A 194 -4.14 -1.21 -3.21
C ILE A 194 -2.61 -1.13 -3.21
N LEU A 195 -1.99 -1.56 -2.12
CA LEU A 195 -0.54 -1.67 -2.00
C LEU A 195 -0.01 -2.68 -3.03
N THR A 196 1.01 -2.32 -3.79
CA THR A 196 1.52 -3.17 -4.87
C THR A 196 2.93 -3.62 -4.58
N PHE A 197 3.17 -4.93 -4.64
CA PHE A 197 4.48 -5.54 -4.47
C PHE A 197 4.95 -6.11 -5.81
N LEU A 198 6.12 -5.68 -6.26
CA LEU A 198 6.66 -6.04 -7.57
C LEU A 198 7.79 -7.04 -7.40
N SER A 199 7.68 -8.18 -8.07
CA SER A 199 8.72 -9.20 -8.10
C SER A 199 8.74 -9.98 -9.42
N GLY A 200 9.74 -10.84 -9.61
CA GLY A 200 9.76 -11.79 -10.72
C GLY A 200 10.15 -11.21 -12.06
N ASN A 201 10.47 -12.13 -12.98
CA ASN A 201 10.75 -11.81 -14.37
C ASN A 201 10.18 -12.88 -15.32
N VAL A 202 10.17 -12.54 -16.60
CA VAL A 202 9.93 -13.43 -17.72
C VAL A 202 11.08 -13.20 -18.69
N ASN A 203 11.90 -14.23 -18.94
CA ASN A 203 13.06 -14.16 -19.82
C ASN A 203 14.03 -13.00 -19.48
N GLY A 204 14.25 -12.75 -18.19
CA GLY A 204 15.14 -11.68 -17.71
C GLY A 204 14.50 -10.28 -17.68
N ARG A 205 13.25 -10.13 -18.12
CA ARG A 205 12.50 -8.87 -18.03
C ARG A 205 11.54 -8.90 -16.84
N SER A 206 11.65 -7.94 -15.93
CA SER A 206 10.75 -7.73 -14.79
C SER A 206 9.83 -6.52 -15.03
N ILE A 207 8.66 -6.51 -14.40
CA ILE A 207 7.80 -5.33 -14.32
C ILE A 207 8.51 -4.12 -13.70
N ILE A 208 9.47 -4.34 -12.80
CA ILE A 208 10.29 -3.27 -12.21
C ILE A 208 11.05 -2.52 -13.29
N HIS A 209 11.65 -3.23 -14.25
CA HIS A 209 12.32 -2.60 -15.39
C HIS A 209 11.34 -1.80 -16.27
N GLN A 210 10.13 -2.34 -16.48
CA GLN A 210 9.11 -1.68 -17.30
C GLN A 210 8.66 -0.35 -16.69
N LEU A 211 8.45 -0.31 -15.38
CA LEU A 211 8.02 0.90 -14.67
C LEU A 211 9.16 1.92 -14.58
N ASN A 212 10.38 1.46 -14.30
CA ASN A 212 11.54 2.35 -14.21
C ASN A 212 11.86 3.05 -15.54
N GLU A 213 11.73 2.36 -16.68
CA GLU A 213 11.92 2.95 -18.00
C GLU A 213 10.90 4.04 -18.37
N GLU A 214 9.67 3.94 -17.83
CA GLU A 214 8.62 4.95 -18.00
C GLU A 214 8.75 6.11 -16.99
N GLY A 215 9.83 6.14 -16.19
CA GLY A 215 10.02 7.14 -15.14
C GLY A 215 8.97 7.07 -14.05
N PHE A 216 8.40 5.88 -13.81
CA PHE A 216 7.42 5.68 -12.76
C PHE A 216 8.10 5.68 -11.39
N GLU A 217 7.56 6.46 -10.47
CA GLU A 217 8.11 6.59 -9.13
C GLU A 217 7.72 5.38 -8.24
N LEU A 218 8.71 4.64 -7.75
CA LEU A 218 8.55 3.39 -6.99
C LEU A 218 9.08 3.55 -5.57
N GLY A 219 8.30 3.12 -4.59
CA GLY A 219 8.69 3.09 -3.19
C GLY A 219 7.50 3.12 -2.23
N TYR A 220 7.79 3.43 -0.96
CA TYR A 220 6.78 3.44 0.10
C TYR A 220 5.79 4.59 -0.06
N ASP A 221 6.23 5.73 -0.59
CA ASP A 221 5.37 6.90 -0.75
C ASP A 221 4.29 6.67 -1.81
N THR A 222 4.57 5.82 -2.81
CA THR A 222 3.66 5.53 -3.93
C THR A 222 2.91 4.19 -3.79
N TYR A 223 3.00 3.55 -2.61
CA TYR A 223 2.48 2.20 -2.33
C TYR A 223 2.84 1.17 -3.41
N THR A 224 4.03 1.31 -4.01
CA THR A 224 4.49 0.43 -5.08
C THR A 224 5.91 0.00 -4.77
N VAL A 225 6.05 -1.12 -4.07
CA VAL A 225 7.33 -1.57 -3.50
C VAL A 225 8.00 -2.58 -4.42
N PRO A 226 9.22 -2.30 -4.91
CA PRO A 226 9.97 -3.22 -5.75
C PRO A 226 10.84 -4.15 -4.90
N PHE A 227 10.45 -5.43 -4.79
CA PHE A 227 11.14 -6.40 -3.95
C PHE A 227 12.41 -6.98 -4.58
N GLY A 228 12.34 -7.37 -5.84
CA GLY A 228 13.44 -8.01 -6.55
C GLY A 228 13.04 -8.43 -7.95
N THR A 229 13.99 -8.64 -8.85
CA THR A 229 13.70 -9.00 -10.25
C THR A 229 13.42 -10.49 -10.43
N ASP A 230 13.55 -11.31 -9.40
CA ASP A 230 13.27 -12.75 -9.44
C ASP A 230 12.03 -13.17 -8.65
N THR A 231 11.58 -14.39 -8.92
CA THR A 231 10.36 -14.95 -8.31
C THR A 231 10.56 -15.24 -6.82
N LEU A 232 11.80 -15.46 -6.36
CA LEU A 232 12.09 -15.74 -4.95
C LEU A 232 11.77 -14.55 -4.07
N SER A 233 11.99 -13.35 -4.58
CA SER A 233 11.68 -12.07 -3.93
C SER A 233 10.18 -11.90 -3.60
N ALA A 234 9.28 -12.70 -4.20
CA ALA A 234 7.88 -12.75 -3.80
C ALA A 234 7.69 -13.23 -2.34
N ILE A 235 8.68 -13.90 -1.76
CA ILE A 235 8.66 -14.33 -0.36
C ILE A 235 8.50 -13.17 0.61
N TYR A 236 9.02 -11.98 0.27
CA TYR A 236 8.91 -10.79 1.11
C TYR A 236 7.45 -10.32 1.27
N ALA A 237 6.59 -10.54 0.27
CA ALA A 237 5.14 -10.28 0.36
C ALA A 237 4.47 -11.19 1.40
N LEU A 238 4.85 -12.48 1.40
CA LEU A 238 4.30 -13.48 2.31
C LEU A 238 4.89 -13.32 3.73
N GLY A 239 6.13 -12.87 3.85
CA GLY A 239 6.73 -12.43 5.11
C GLY A 239 6.04 -11.19 5.69
N PHE A 240 5.64 -10.23 4.85
CA PHE A 240 4.82 -9.08 5.26
C PHE A 240 3.43 -9.52 5.77
N ALA A 241 2.77 -10.43 5.05
CA ALA A 241 1.49 -11.01 5.45
C ALA A 241 1.59 -11.78 6.78
N THR A 242 2.66 -12.57 6.95
CA THR A 242 2.93 -13.31 8.19
C THR A 242 3.14 -12.37 9.37
N ARG A 243 3.96 -11.32 9.20
CA ARG A 243 4.18 -10.32 10.26
C ARG A 243 2.96 -9.49 10.58
N SER A 244 2.06 -9.29 9.61
CA SER A 244 0.77 -8.66 9.88
C SER A 244 -0.01 -9.49 10.89
N ALA A 245 -0.09 -10.81 10.71
CA ALA A 245 -0.76 -11.69 11.67
C ALA A 245 -0.11 -11.70 13.07
N LEU A 246 1.22 -11.64 13.14
CA LEU A 246 1.96 -11.61 14.42
C LEU A 246 1.82 -10.26 15.15
N THR A 247 2.02 -9.15 14.42
CA THR A 247 2.03 -7.78 14.99
C THR A 247 0.63 -7.31 15.34
N PHE A 248 -0.30 -7.52 14.42
CA PHE A 248 -1.64 -6.95 14.47
C PHE A 248 -2.62 -7.97 15.05
N GLY A 249 -2.59 -9.21 14.55
CA GLY A 249 -3.43 -10.31 15.05
C GLY A 249 -3.10 -10.77 16.47
N GLY A 250 -1.95 -10.38 17.04
CA GLY A 250 -1.48 -10.85 18.34
C GLY A 250 -1.21 -12.35 18.38
N LEU A 251 -1.08 -12.99 17.21
CA LEU A 251 -0.80 -14.41 17.09
C LEU A 251 0.65 -14.71 17.45
N LYS A 252 0.87 -15.92 17.94
CA LYS A 252 2.20 -16.39 18.32
C LYS A 252 2.85 -17.14 17.16
N PRO A 253 4.18 -17.06 17.02
CA PRO A 253 4.91 -17.87 16.05
C PRO A 253 4.65 -19.38 16.29
N GLY A 254 4.60 -20.15 15.21
CA GLY A 254 4.24 -21.58 15.22
C GLY A 254 2.74 -21.86 15.24
N GLN A 255 1.88 -20.85 15.40
CA GLN A 255 0.43 -20.97 15.20
C GLN A 255 0.08 -20.89 13.69
N ALA A 256 0.69 -21.78 12.89
CA ALA A 256 0.64 -21.72 11.43
C ALA A 256 -0.79 -21.66 10.90
N ARG A 257 -1.69 -22.51 11.42
CA ARG A 257 -3.09 -22.54 11.00
C ARG A 257 -3.80 -21.22 11.27
N GLU A 258 -3.66 -20.68 12.48
CA GLU A 258 -4.28 -19.42 12.89
C GLU A 258 -3.74 -18.24 12.07
N ILE A 259 -2.43 -18.23 11.77
CA ILE A 259 -1.80 -17.21 10.92
C ILE A 259 -2.35 -17.27 9.49
N LEU A 260 -2.49 -18.46 8.91
CA LEU A 260 -3.06 -18.62 7.57
C LEU A 260 -4.54 -18.21 7.54
N LEU A 261 -5.32 -18.56 8.57
CA LEU A 261 -6.73 -18.14 8.69
C LEU A 261 -6.87 -16.62 8.86
N TYR A 262 -6.01 -15.99 9.68
CA TYR A 262 -5.96 -14.54 9.82
C TYR A 262 -5.72 -13.87 8.47
N ASN A 263 -4.73 -14.34 7.72
CA ASN A 263 -4.40 -13.78 6.40
C ASN A 263 -5.56 -13.93 5.40
N ARG A 264 -6.20 -15.10 5.38
CA ARG A 264 -7.37 -15.34 4.53
C ARG A 264 -8.51 -14.36 4.83
N GLU A 265 -8.74 -14.03 6.09
CA GLU A 265 -9.92 -13.28 6.53
C GLU A 265 -9.69 -11.77 6.64
N ARG A 266 -8.46 -11.34 6.92
CA ARG A 266 -8.13 -9.94 7.24
C ARG A 266 -7.19 -9.29 6.23
N VAL A 267 -6.39 -10.07 5.49
CA VAL A 267 -5.44 -9.55 4.51
C VAL A 267 -5.99 -9.81 3.11
N PHE A 268 -6.57 -8.79 2.49
CA PHE A 268 -7.16 -8.92 1.15
C PHE A 268 -6.09 -8.86 0.06
N ALA A 269 -5.24 -9.89 0.01
CA ALA A 269 -4.18 -9.98 -0.98
C ALA A 269 -4.49 -10.96 -2.12
N PHE A 270 -3.95 -10.68 -3.30
CA PHE A 270 -3.97 -11.56 -4.47
C PHE A 270 -2.65 -11.51 -5.22
N VAL A 271 -2.37 -12.57 -5.99
CA VAL A 271 -1.20 -12.68 -6.86
C VAL A 271 -1.63 -12.43 -8.30
N LEU A 272 -0.94 -11.53 -8.99
CA LEU A 272 -1.06 -11.32 -10.44
C LEU A 272 0.21 -11.81 -11.13
N ALA A 273 0.14 -12.99 -11.74
CA ALA A 273 1.23 -13.56 -12.51
C ALA A 273 1.18 -13.03 -13.95
N LEU A 274 2.23 -12.33 -14.37
CA LEU A 274 2.36 -11.73 -15.70
C LEU A 274 3.40 -12.47 -16.55
N GLY A 275 3.00 -12.85 -17.75
CA GLY A 275 3.75 -13.64 -18.71
C GLY A 275 3.87 -15.12 -18.35
N GLU A 276 4.90 -15.79 -18.88
CA GLU A 276 5.03 -17.24 -18.77
C GLU A 276 5.17 -17.72 -17.31
N VAL A 277 4.38 -18.75 -16.97
CA VAL A 277 4.37 -19.38 -15.64
C VAL A 277 5.22 -20.66 -15.66
N ASP A 278 6.43 -20.54 -15.13
CA ASP A 278 7.36 -21.67 -14.91
C ASP A 278 7.01 -22.48 -13.65
N ASP A 279 7.74 -23.57 -13.42
CA ASP A 279 7.52 -24.45 -12.26
C ASP A 279 7.70 -23.73 -10.92
N LEU A 280 8.65 -22.79 -10.84
CA LEU A 280 8.93 -22.04 -9.63
C LEU A 280 7.75 -21.12 -9.29
N LYS A 281 7.19 -20.42 -10.29
CA LYS A 281 5.98 -19.62 -10.12
C LYS A 281 4.78 -20.47 -9.72
N TYR A 282 4.59 -21.66 -10.30
CA TYR A 282 3.53 -22.58 -9.86
C TYR A 282 3.70 -23.01 -8.40
N ALA A 283 4.94 -23.31 -7.98
CA ALA A 283 5.24 -23.73 -6.62
C ALA A 283 5.04 -22.59 -5.60
N ALA A 284 5.52 -21.39 -5.89
CA ALA A 284 5.31 -20.21 -5.06
C ALA A 284 3.82 -19.82 -4.98
N ALA A 285 3.09 -19.89 -6.09
CA ALA A 285 1.65 -19.67 -6.13
C ALA A 285 0.88 -20.68 -5.27
N ALA A 286 1.27 -21.95 -5.26
CA ALA A 286 0.68 -22.95 -4.36
C ALA A 286 0.88 -22.57 -2.88
N GLY A 287 2.04 -22.01 -2.54
CA GLY A 287 2.30 -21.42 -1.22
C GLY A 287 1.39 -20.23 -0.91
N ALA A 288 1.21 -19.29 -1.84
CA ALA A 288 0.32 -18.14 -1.66
C ALA A 288 -1.15 -18.56 -1.47
N ILE A 289 -1.59 -19.63 -2.14
CA ILE A 289 -2.94 -20.18 -1.97
C ILE A 289 -3.17 -20.63 -0.50
N ASN A 290 -2.16 -21.14 0.21
CA ASN A 290 -2.30 -21.48 1.64
C ASN A 290 -2.72 -20.29 2.51
N PHE A 291 -2.28 -19.08 2.16
CA PHE A 291 -2.65 -17.85 2.85
C PHE A 291 -4.07 -17.38 2.50
N GLY A 292 -4.77 -18.09 1.61
CA GLY A 292 -6.06 -17.69 1.08
C GLY A 292 -5.95 -16.60 0.01
N PHE A 293 -4.77 -16.43 -0.60
CA PHE A 293 -4.54 -15.46 -1.68
C PHE A 293 -4.75 -16.14 -3.04
N PRO A 294 -5.73 -15.69 -3.84
CA PRO A 294 -5.96 -16.24 -5.17
C PRO A 294 -4.88 -15.79 -6.14
N VAL A 295 -4.66 -16.59 -7.17
CA VAL A 295 -3.68 -16.31 -8.23
C VAL A 295 -4.41 -16.10 -9.55
N ILE A 296 -4.16 -14.97 -10.18
CA ILE A 296 -4.68 -14.63 -11.50
C ILE A 296 -3.49 -14.57 -12.45
N ALA A 297 -3.57 -15.27 -13.58
CA ALA A 297 -2.53 -15.26 -14.60
C ALA A 297 -3.03 -14.62 -15.89
N ASP A 298 -2.20 -13.80 -16.52
CA ASP A 298 -2.49 -13.16 -17.81
C ASP A 298 -2.17 -14.06 -19.03
N THR A 299 -1.87 -15.34 -18.78
CA THR A 299 -1.57 -16.37 -19.79
C THR A 299 -2.55 -17.53 -19.68
N VAL A 300 -2.61 -18.33 -20.76
CA VAL A 300 -3.45 -19.54 -20.83
C VAL A 300 -2.86 -20.62 -19.92
N ILE A 301 -3.47 -20.81 -18.77
CA ILE A 301 -3.13 -21.87 -17.81
C ILE A 301 -4.41 -22.58 -17.37
N PRO A 302 -4.31 -23.81 -16.83
CA PRO A 302 -5.48 -24.44 -16.22
C PRO A 302 -5.99 -23.65 -15.01
N GLU A 303 -7.27 -23.82 -14.68
CA GLU A 303 -7.89 -23.11 -13.56
C GLU A 303 -8.16 -24.01 -12.35
N ILE A 304 -8.29 -23.38 -11.19
CA ILE A 304 -8.74 -24.00 -9.94
C ILE A 304 -9.87 -23.12 -9.40
N LEU A 305 -11.07 -23.35 -9.93
CA LEU A 305 -12.30 -22.64 -9.58
C LEU A 305 -12.99 -23.07 -8.26
N PRO A 306 -12.78 -24.29 -7.70
CA PRO A 306 -13.38 -24.63 -6.41
C PRO A 306 -13.03 -23.64 -5.31
N THR A 307 -13.91 -23.43 -4.34
CA THR A 307 -13.67 -22.55 -3.20
C THR A 307 -13.23 -23.32 -1.95
N GLY A 308 -12.78 -22.62 -0.90
CA GLY A 308 -12.61 -23.19 0.45
C GLY A 308 -11.34 -22.77 1.16
N ILE A 309 -10.26 -22.51 0.41
CA ILE A 309 -9.02 -21.95 0.95
C ILE A 309 -8.97 -20.46 0.66
N THR A 310 -9.13 -20.07 -0.61
CA THR A 310 -9.47 -18.70 -0.98
C THR A 310 -10.97 -18.47 -0.81
N THR A 311 -11.36 -17.19 -0.78
CA THR A 311 -12.75 -16.77 -0.65
C THR A 311 -13.61 -17.25 -1.82
N TYR A 312 -13.11 -17.09 -3.04
CA TYR A 312 -13.74 -17.56 -4.27
C TYR A 312 -12.81 -18.55 -4.99
N GLU A 313 -12.41 -18.28 -6.23
CA GLU A 313 -11.53 -19.14 -7.01
C GLU A 313 -10.09 -19.13 -6.45
N HIS A 314 -9.34 -20.23 -6.58
CA HIS A 314 -7.92 -20.28 -6.20
C HIS A 314 -7.02 -19.81 -7.33
N VAL A 315 -7.30 -20.25 -8.57
CA VAL A 315 -6.51 -19.94 -9.77
C VAL A 315 -7.44 -19.61 -10.92
N VAL A 316 -7.28 -18.42 -11.49
CA VAL A 316 -8.05 -17.92 -12.65
C VAL A 316 -7.09 -17.62 -13.79
N SER A 317 -7.42 -18.10 -14.99
CA SER A 317 -6.67 -17.81 -16.21
C SER A 317 -7.40 -16.74 -17.00
N MET A 318 -6.72 -15.63 -17.25
CA MET A 318 -7.30 -14.49 -17.97
C MET A 318 -6.31 -14.03 -19.05
N PRO A 319 -6.16 -14.80 -20.14
CA PRO A 319 -5.18 -14.53 -21.18
C PRO A 319 -5.31 -13.10 -21.71
N PHE A 320 -4.25 -12.31 -21.63
CA PHE A 320 -4.33 -10.85 -21.82
C PHE A 320 -4.96 -10.44 -23.15
N ASN A 321 -4.62 -11.15 -24.23
CA ASN A 321 -5.14 -10.87 -25.57
C ASN A 321 -6.59 -11.32 -25.80
N GLU A 322 -7.15 -12.12 -24.89
CA GLU A 322 -8.54 -12.61 -24.94
C GLU A 322 -9.47 -11.75 -24.08
N ILE A 323 -8.92 -10.81 -23.29
CA ILE A 323 -9.70 -9.83 -22.55
C ILE A 323 -10.39 -8.89 -23.54
N GLU A 324 -11.72 -8.79 -23.44
CA GLU A 324 -12.50 -7.81 -24.19
C GLU A 324 -12.08 -6.39 -23.81
N GLY A 325 -11.85 -5.51 -24.79
CA GLY A 325 -11.47 -4.11 -24.59
C GLY A 325 -11.10 -3.46 -25.92
N ALA A 326 -11.29 -2.16 -26.05
CA ALA A 326 -10.99 -1.41 -27.27
C ALA A 326 -9.47 -1.36 -27.56
N ASP A 327 -8.65 -1.30 -26.50
CA ASP A 327 -7.20 -1.28 -26.56
C ASP A 327 -6.57 -2.05 -25.38
N ASP A 328 -5.24 -2.13 -25.36
CA ASP A 328 -4.50 -2.83 -24.31
C ASP A 328 -4.63 -2.14 -22.93
N LEU A 329 -4.95 -0.85 -22.86
CA LEU A 329 -5.14 -0.13 -21.59
C LEU A 329 -6.49 -0.46 -20.96
N GLU A 330 -7.55 -0.58 -21.75
CA GLU A 330 -8.86 -1.03 -21.28
C GLU A 330 -8.81 -2.50 -20.82
N ARG A 331 -8.04 -3.34 -21.53
CA ARG A 331 -7.80 -4.73 -21.10
C ARG A 331 -7.07 -4.82 -19.77
N ALA A 332 -6.05 -3.98 -19.56
CA ALA A 332 -5.34 -3.89 -18.30
C ALA A 332 -6.25 -3.47 -17.13
N GLU A 333 -7.17 -2.54 -17.37
CA GLU A 333 -8.16 -2.12 -16.38
C GLU A 333 -9.12 -3.25 -16.01
N ARG A 334 -9.64 -3.97 -16.99
CA ARG A 334 -10.52 -5.13 -16.76
C ARG A 334 -9.79 -6.29 -16.07
N LEU A 335 -8.50 -6.50 -16.36
CA LEU A 335 -7.66 -7.46 -15.64
C LEU A 335 -7.59 -7.13 -14.15
N VAL A 336 -7.29 -5.88 -13.81
CA VAL A 336 -7.23 -5.40 -12.41
C VAL A 336 -8.59 -5.55 -11.74
N GLN A 337 -9.68 -5.17 -12.43
CA GLN A 337 -11.04 -5.34 -11.92
C GLN A 337 -11.34 -6.81 -11.59
N LYS A 338 -10.99 -7.74 -12.49
CA LYS A 338 -11.20 -9.16 -12.25
C LYS A 338 -10.40 -9.68 -11.05
N CYS A 339 -9.16 -9.22 -10.86
CA CYS A 339 -8.36 -9.60 -9.70
C CYS A 339 -9.03 -9.19 -8.38
N ILE A 340 -9.57 -7.98 -8.33
CA ILE A 340 -10.30 -7.42 -7.19
C ILE A 340 -11.56 -8.23 -6.90
N GLU A 341 -12.32 -8.58 -7.94
CA GLU A 341 -13.53 -9.42 -7.83
C GLU A 341 -13.22 -10.81 -7.29
N VAL A 342 -12.19 -11.49 -7.84
CA VAL A 342 -11.78 -12.84 -7.44
C VAL A 342 -11.30 -12.88 -5.98
N ARG A 343 -10.63 -11.82 -5.51
CA ARG A 343 -10.27 -11.74 -4.09
C ARG A 343 -11.45 -11.35 -3.19
N GLY A 344 -12.45 -10.67 -3.74
CA GLY A 344 -13.57 -10.11 -2.99
C GLY A 344 -13.22 -8.80 -2.28
N VAL A 345 -12.26 -8.03 -2.82
CA VAL A 345 -11.88 -6.73 -2.25
C VAL A 345 -13.00 -5.73 -2.51
N LYS A 346 -13.61 -5.21 -1.45
CA LYS A 346 -14.59 -4.12 -1.55
C LYS A 346 -13.85 -2.80 -1.58
N VAL A 347 -13.52 -2.32 -2.77
CA VAL A 347 -12.89 -1.02 -2.94
C VAL A 347 -13.97 0.05 -2.88
N GLN A 348 -13.84 1.00 -1.95
CA GLN A 348 -14.57 2.26 -2.02
C GLN A 348 -13.78 3.22 -2.90
N ILE A 349 -14.17 3.31 -4.17
CA ILE A 349 -13.62 4.35 -5.05
C ILE A 349 -14.42 5.61 -4.75
N ALA A 350 -13.81 6.56 -4.03
CA ALA A 350 -14.31 7.92 -4.02
C ALA A 350 -14.00 8.51 -5.39
N ASP A 351 -15.00 8.61 -6.27
CA ASP A 351 -14.85 9.25 -7.56
C ASP A 351 -14.72 10.76 -7.35
N VAL A 352 -13.48 11.24 -7.30
CA VAL A 352 -13.17 12.66 -7.12
C VAL A 352 -12.93 13.26 -8.51
N PRO A 353 -13.73 14.27 -8.94
CA PRO A 353 -13.70 14.77 -10.31
C PRO A 353 -12.50 15.72 -10.52
N VAL A 354 -11.31 15.15 -10.60
CA VAL A 354 -10.04 15.85 -10.84
C VAL A 354 -9.27 15.22 -12.01
N PRO A 355 -8.44 16.01 -12.73
CA PRO A 355 -7.72 15.53 -13.91
C PRO A 355 -6.42 14.77 -13.60
N VAL A 356 -6.09 14.64 -12.31
CA VAL A 356 -4.91 13.93 -11.81
C VAL A 356 -5.35 12.66 -11.08
N PRO A 357 -4.49 11.62 -10.98
CA PRO A 357 -4.75 10.51 -10.08
C PRO A 357 -5.03 10.99 -8.66
N TYR A 358 -6.04 10.39 -8.01
CA TYR A 358 -6.47 10.73 -6.66
C TYR A 358 -6.53 9.46 -5.80
N GLY A 359 -6.01 9.51 -4.57
CA GLY A 359 -5.94 8.39 -3.63
C GLY A 359 -4.97 8.64 -2.47
N SER A 360 -5.07 7.85 -1.40
CA SER A 360 -4.18 7.97 -0.23
C SER A 360 -2.71 7.67 -0.55
N ALA A 361 -2.48 6.92 -1.63
CA ALA A 361 -1.14 6.64 -2.16
C ALA A 361 -0.39 7.89 -2.65
N PHE A 362 -1.02 9.06 -2.75
CA PHE A 362 -0.36 10.30 -3.15
C PHE A 362 -0.15 11.27 -1.97
N GLU A 363 -0.66 10.94 -0.77
CA GLU A 363 -0.63 11.87 0.37
C GLU A 363 0.78 12.28 0.82
N GLY A 364 1.77 11.43 0.56
CA GLY A 364 3.17 11.65 0.90
C GLY A 364 3.99 12.40 -0.16
N GLU A 365 3.42 12.69 -1.34
CA GLU A 365 4.19 13.30 -2.43
C GLU A 365 4.74 14.70 -2.04
N VAL A 366 6.03 14.91 -2.27
CA VAL A 366 6.71 16.18 -1.98
C VAL A 366 6.99 16.94 -3.26
N VAL A 367 6.32 18.08 -3.44
CA VAL A 367 6.58 18.98 -4.58
C VAL A 367 7.82 19.83 -4.29
N ARG A 368 8.95 19.45 -4.91
CA ARG A 368 10.21 20.18 -4.84
C ARG A 368 10.15 21.46 -5.68
N ARG A 369 11.00 22.43 -5.35
CA ARG A 369 11.01 23.75 -6.03
C ARG A 369 11.23 23.64 -7.55
N ALA A 370 12.05 22.69 -7.99
CA ALA A 370 12.35 22.48 -9.41
C ALA A 370 11.09 22.11 -10.21
N ASP A 371 10.18 21.35 -9.62
CA ASP A 371 8.99 20.79 -10.26
C ASP A 371 7.72 21.58 -9.94
N MET A 372 7.85 22.71 -9.22
CA MET A 372 6.74 23.49 -8.67
C MET A 372 6.21 24.52 -9.67
N ARG A 373 4.91 24.43 -10.00
CA ARG A 373 4.23 25.45 -10.81
C ARG A 373 3.88 26.70 -10.02
N ILE A 374 3.34 26.53 -8.82
CA ILE A 374 2.84 27.61 -7.97
C ILE A 374 2.92 27.22 -6.48
N GLU A 375 3.20 28.21 -5.63
CA GLU A 375 3.19 28.09 -4.17
C GLU A 375 2.12 29.00 -3.57
N PHE A 376 1.32 28.48 -2.64
CA PHE A 376 0.38 29.27 -1.83
C PHE A 376 0.76 29.18 -0.36
N GLY A 377 0.85 30.32 0.32
CA GLY A 377 1.37 30.40 1.68
C GLY A 377 2.91 30.47 1.73
N GLY A 378 3.49 29.90 2.78
CA GLY A 378 4.93 29.90 2.99
C GLY A 378 5.53 31.28 3.26
N LYS A 379 6.71 31.56 2.69
CA LYS A 379 7.48 32.78 2.96
C LYS A 379 6.98 34.01 2.18
N ASN A 380 6.52 33.79 0.95
CA ASN A 380 6.25 34.85 -0.02
C ASN A 380 4.76 35.15 -0.22
N SER A 381 3.87 34.33 0.34
CA SER A 381 2.43 34.51 0.27
C SER A 381 1.74 34.02 1.55
N ARG A 382 0.42 34.11 1.62
CA ARG A 382 -0.40 33.71 2.75
C ARG A 382 -1.52 32.78 2.30
N ALA A 383 -1.68 31.67 3.01
CA ALA A 383 -2.78 30.75 2.77
C ALA A 383 -3.55 30.49 4.07
N TYR A 384 -4.88 30.39 3.94
CA TYR A 384 -5.71 29.89 5.03
C TYR A 384 -6.79 28.93 4.56
N GLU A 385 -7.19 28.02 5.44
CA GLU A 385 -8.31 27.10 5.27
C GLU A 385 -9.30 27.27 6.42
N PHE A 386 -10.57 27.49 6.12
CA PHE A 386 -11.59 27.78 7.12
C PHE A 386 -12.87 27.02 6.80
N LEU A 387 -13.23 26.08 7.68
CA LEU A 387 -14.50 25.37 7.60
C LEU A 387 -15.47 25.91 8.63
N GLN A 388 -16.70 26.21 8.21
CA GLN A 388 -17.77 26.64 9.10
C GLN A 388 -19.10 25.94 8.80
N MET A 389 -19.85 25.67 9.86
CA MET A 389 -21.25 25.25 9.76
C MET A 389 -22.12 26.46 9.41
N THR A 390 -23.09 26.24 8.53
CA THR A 390 -24.08 27.24 8.14
C THR A 390 -25.47 26.61 8.01
N ASP A 391 -26.50 27.46 7.92
CA ASP A 391 -27.88 26.99 7.78
C ASP A 391 -28.10 26.32 6.41
N LEU A 392 -28.93 25.28 6.37
CA LEU A 392 -29.23 24.48 5.16
C LEU A 392 -29.77 25.32 3.98
N ASP A 393 -30.39 26.46 4.24
CA ASP A 393 -30.94 27.38 3.24
C ASP A 393 -29.90 28.35 2.66
N LYS A 394 -28.76 28.53 3.34
CA LYS A 394 -27.66 29.41 2.90
C LYS A 394 -26.61 28.70 2.06
N VAL A 395 -26.58 27.35 2.09
CA VAL A 395 -25.63 26.52 1.35
C VAL A 395 -26.27 25.95 0.08
N THR A 396 -25.57 26.12 -1.04
CA THR A 396 -25.87 25.43 -2.28
C THR A 396 -24.89 24.27 -2.45
N ASP A 397 -25.38 23.04 -2.33
CA ASP A 397 -24.53 21.85 -2.44
C ASP A 397 -23.84 21.77 -3.81
N GLY A 398 -22.55 21.43 -3.81
CA GLY A 398 -21.73 21.31 -5.02
C GLY A 398 -21.34 22.66 -5.64
N LYS A 399 -21.73 23.80 -5.04
CA LYS A 399 -21.31 25.11 -5.54
C LYS A 399 -19.84 25.33 -5.20
N ILE A 400 -19.04 25.50 -6.24
CA ILE A 400 -17.62 25.85 -6.16
C ILE A 400 -17.42 27.18 -6.87
N GLU A 401 -16.81 28.14 -6.18
CA GLU A 401 -16.61 29.49 -6.71
C GLU A 401 -15.16 29.94 -6.48
N VAL A 402 -14.54 30.51 -7.52
CA VAL A 402 -13.20 31.13 -7.43
C VAL A 402 -13.38 32.64 -7.55
N VAL A 403 -13.06 33.37 -6.47
CA VAL A 403 -13.22 34.81 -6.36
C VAL A 403 -11.86 35.49 -6.42
N GLY A 404 -11.51 35.95 -7.61
CA GLY A 404 -10.24 36.62 -7.92
C GLY A 404 -9.55 36.00 -9.14
N PRO A 405 -8.30 36.41 -9.43
CA PRO A 405 -7.54 35.81 -10.53
C PRO A 405 -7.21 34.35 -10.25
N ASP A 406 -7.00 33.57 -11.32
CA ASP A 406 -6.33 32.28 -11.22
C ASP A 406 -4.80 32.46 -11.16
N PHE A 407 -4.06 31.35 -11.19
CA PHE A 407 -2.59 31.38 -11.22
C PHE A 407 -2.00 31.23 -12.63
N SER A 408 -2.81 31.28 -13.69
CA SER A 408 -2.34 31.11 -15.06
C SER A 408 -1.38 32.23 -15.48
N ASP A 409 -1.62 33.45 -15.00
CA ASP A 409 -0.76 34.63 -15.25
C ASP A 409 0.41 34.77 -14.25
N VAL A 410 0.51 33.89 -13.25
CA VAL A 410 1.62 33.88 -12.30
C VAL A 410 2.80 33.14 -12.92
N GLU A 411 3.99 33.75 -12.88
CA GLU A 411 5.24 33.13 -13.34
C GLU A 411 5.44 31.74 -12.71
N GLU A 412 6.09 30.84 -13.45
CA GLU A 412 6.44 29.52 -12.96
C GLU A 412 7.29 29.61 -11.68
N GLN A 413 7.06 28.71 -10.72
CA GLN A 413 7.64 28.78 -9.37
C GLN A 413 7.29 30.06 -8.59
N GLY A 414 6.27 30.80 -9.03
CA GLY A 414 5.75 31.99 -8.35
C GLY A 414 4.98 31.66 -7.07
N SER A 415 4.46 32.71 -6.42
CA SER A 415 3.67 32.58 -5.20
C SER A 415 2.41 33.44 -5.24
N MET A 416 1.35 32.98 -4.57
CA MET A 416 0.04 33.63 -4.60
C MET A 416 -0.74 33.41 -3.29
N ASP A 417 -1.52 34.40 -2.86
CA ASP A 417 -2.38 34.26 -1.67
C ASP A 417 -3.62 33.41 -2.00
N ILE A 418 -4.05 32.54 -1.08
CA ILE A 418 -5.26 31.72 -1.23
C ILE A 418 -6.04 31.58 0.07
N GLY A 419 -7.34 31.78 0.02
CA GLY A 419 -8.26 31.51 1.13
C GLY A 419 -9.25 30.42 0.72
N ILE A 420 -9.23 29.27 1.38
CA ILE A 420 -10.16 28.17 1.13
C ILE A 420 -11.25 28.23 2.21
N VAL A 421 -12.45 28.65 1.83
CA VAL A 421 -13.61 28.69 2.74
C VAL A 421 -14.57 27.56 2.38
N VAL A 422 -14.82 26.70 3.35
CA VAL A 422 -15.71 25.53 3.23
C VAL A 422 -16.92 25.75 4.11
N GLU A 423 -18.09 25.87 3.49
CA GLU A 423 -19.36 26.01 4.18
C GLU A 423 -20.10 24.68 4.13
N VAL A 424 -20.34 24.09 5.30
CA VAL A 424 -21.04 22.82 5.43
C VAL A 424 -22.38 23.01 6.13
N ALA A 425 -23.37 22.22 5.74
CA ALA A 425 -24.66 22.17 6.41
C ALA A 425 -25.15 20.72 6.51
N GLY A 426 -25.76 20.37 7.62
CA GLY A 426 -26.40 19.07 7.78
C GLY A 426 -27.24 18.97 9.04
N ARG A 427 -28.21 18.06 9.06
CA ARG A 427 -29.14 17.92 10.20
C ARG A 427 -28.46 17.48 11.49
N GLN A 428 -27.39 16.70 11.37
CA GLN A 428 -26.59 16.21 12.50
C GLN A 428 -25.30 17.01 12.67
N MET A 429 -25.04 18.01 11.82
CA MET A 429 -23.86 18.87 11.91
C MET A 429 -23.93 19.76 13.15
N GLN A 430 -22.79 19.95 13.80
CA GLN A 430 -22.63 20.77 15.00
C GLN A 430 -21.35 21.60 14.87
N GLU A 431 -21.30 22.77 15.52
CA GLU A 431 -20.11 23.62 15.57
C GLU A 431 -18.88 22.86 16.13
N ASP A 432 -19.12 21.83 16.95
CA ASP A 432 -18.08 20.98 17.54
C ASP A 432 -17.37 20.07 16.54
N PHE A 433 -18.01 19.79 15.41
CA PHE A 433 -17.41 19.00 14.34
C PHE A 433 -16.59 19.84 13.36
N GLU A 434 -16.70 21.18 13.40
CA GLU A 434 -15.96 22.04 12.48
C GLU A 434 -14.45 21.81 12.53
N PRO A 435 -13.77 21.76 13.70
CA PRO A 435 -12.33 21.55 13.74
C PRO A 435 -11.92 20.15 13.26
N VAL A 436 -12.79 19.15 13.46
CA VAL A 436 -12.56 17.77 13.05
C VAL A 436 -12.58 17.68 11.52
N LEU A 437 -13.58 18.28 10.87
CA LEU A 437 -13.71 18.33 9.42
C LEU A 437 -12.64 19.24 8.78
N GLU A 438 -12.35 20.39 9.40
CA GLU A 438 -11.31 21.32 8.92
C GLU A 438 -9.94 20.63 8.85
N ARG A 439 -9.61 19.78 9.83
CA ARG A 439 -8.37 19.01 9.83
C ARG A 439 -8.26 18.02 8.66
N GLN A 440 -9.39 17.56 8.11
CA GLN A 440 -9.40 16.64 6.96
C GLN A 440 -9.03 17.30 5.64
N ILE A 441 -9.13 18.64 5.54
CA ILE A 441 -8.73 19.39 4.33
C ILE A 441 -7.29 19.03 3.92
N HIS A 442 -6.40 18.90 4.92
CA HIS A 442 -5.02 18.47 4.70
C HIS A 442 -4.92 17.13 3.97
N TYR A 443 -5.59 16.08 4.47
CA TYR A 443 -5.54 14.75 3.87
C TYR A 443 -6.23 14.74 2.50
N PHE A 444 -7.37 15.42 2.39
CA PHE A 444 -8.14 15.46 1.16
C PHE A 444 -7.37 16.11 0.01
N ILE A 445 -6.70 17.24 0.26
CA ILE A 445 -5.91 17.92 -0.76
C ILE A 445 -4.66 17.10 -1.13
N ASN A 446 -3.95 16.53 -0.16
CA ASN A 446 -2.77 15.68 -0.40
C ASN A 446 -3.10 14.39 -1.16
N GLY A 447 -4.36 13.94 -1.17
CA GLY A 447 -4.77 12.79 -1.98
C GLY A 447 -4.64 13.00 -3.49
N ALA A 448 -4.43 14.23 -3.99
CA ALA A 448 -4.24 14.51 -5.41
C ALA A 448 -2.76 14.46 -5.80
N SER A 449 -2.40 13.59 -6.76
CA SER A 449 -1.02 13.49 -7.26
C SER A 449 -0.55 14.82 -7.85
N GLY A 450 0.66 15.22 -7.46
CA GLY A 450 1.32 16.48 -7.80
C GLY A 450 0.88 17.68 -6.96
N VAL A 451 0.15 17.47 -5.86
CA VAL A 451 -0.28 18.53 -4.93
C VAL A 451 0.21 18.20 -3.52
N GLN A 452 0.88 19.16 -2.89
CA GLN A 452 1.36 19.05 -1.52
C GLN A 452 0.67 20.11 -0.64
N HIS A 453 0.11 19.71 0.49
CA HIS A 453 -0.50 20.57 1.50
C HIS A 453 0.12 20.31 2.88
N ILE A 454 0.59 21.36 3.56
CA ILE A 454 1.17 21.30 4.91
C ILE A 454 0.58 22.43 5.74
N GLY A 455 0.55 22.24 7.06
CA GLY A 455 0.01 23.23 7.99
C GLY A 455 -1.48 23.06 8.19
N GLN A 456 -2.08 24.08 8.79
CA GLN A 456 -3.51 24.12 9.10
C GLN A 456 -3.97 25.56 9.30
N ARG A 457 -5.28 25.81 9.27
CA ARG A 457 -5.87 27.12 9.60
C ARG A 457 -5.23 28.25 8.77
N ASP A 458 -4.71 29.32 9.39
CA ASP A 458 -4.11 30.48 8.71
C ASP A 458 -2.60 30.38 8.48
N ILE A 459 -2.03 29.19 8.64
CA ILE A 459 -0.63 28.87 8.33
C ILE A 459 -0.52 27.71 7.34
N ALA A 460 -1.57 27.49 6.54
CA ALA A 460 -1.54 26.52 5.47
C ALA A 460 -0.43 26.86 4.45
N TRP A 461 0.09 25.83 3.80
CA TRP A 461 1.13 25.94 2.78
C TRP A 461 0.90 24.87 1.73
N ILE A 462 0.64 25.30 0.49
CA ILE A 462 0.23 24.43 -0.60
C ILE A 462 1.17 24.62 -1.79
N ARG A 463 1.56 23.52 -2.43
CA ARG A 463 2.31 23.52 -3.69
C ARG A 463 1.62 22.66 -4.73
N VAL A 464 1.67 23.09 -5.97
CA VAL A 464 1.17 22.33 -7.12
C VAL A 464 2.30 22.17 -8.13
N SER A 465 2.48 20.96 -8.66
CA SER A 465 3.53 20.65 -9.62
C SER A 465 3.18 21.09 -11.04
N ASN A 466 4.21 21.19 -11.88
CA ASN A 466 4.06 21.42 -13.32
C ASN A 466 3.23 20.31 -13.97
N ASN A 467 3.51 19.05 -13.63
CA ASN A 467 2.81 17.87 -14.16
C ASN A 467 1.30 17.89 -13.86
N ALA A 468 0.91 18.26 -12.63
CA ALA A 468 -0.50 18.37 -12.27
C ALA A 468 -1.22 19.45 -13.09
N THR A 469 -0.57 20.59 -13.29
CA THR A 469 -1.12 21.72 -14.05
C THR A 469 -1.23 21.38 -15.54
N GLU A 470 -0.23 20.72 -16.11
CA GLU A 470 -0.24 20.23 -17.50
C GLU A 470 -1.40 19.26 -17.78
N LYS A 471 -1.75 18.44 -16.79
CA LYS A 471 -2.94 17.56 -16.85
C LYS A 471 -4.26 18.33 -16.71
N GLY A 472 -4.23 19.60 -16.32
CA GLY A 472 -5.39 20.49 -16.22
C GLY A 472 -5.82 20.82 -14.78
N PHE A 473 -5.02 20.48 -13.77
CA PHE A 473 -5.32 20.83 -12.38
C PHE A 473 -5.34 22.36 -12.20
N ASN A 474 -6.33 22.88 -11.49
CA ASN A 474 -6.58 24.31 -11.31
C ASN A 474 -7.27 24.58 -9.94
N LEU A 475 -7.53 25.84 -9.61
CA LEU A 475 -8.11 26.21 -8.30
C LEU A 475 -9.46 25.52 -8.02
N GLU A 476 -10.36 25.41 -9.00
CA GLU A 476 -11.69 24.81 -8.83
C GLU A 476 -11.61 23.35 -8.33
N HIS A 477 -10.52 22.65 -8.67
CA HIS A 477 -10.31 21.27 -8.26
C HIS A 477 -10.11 21.10 -6.74
N PHE A 478 -9.60 22.11 -6.02
CA PHE A 478 -9.60 22.08 -4.55
C PHE A 478 -11.03 21.97 -4.01
N GLY A 479 -11.96 22.74 -4.57
CA GLY A 479 -13.37 22.67 -4.20
C GLY A 479 -14.02 21.33 -4.54
N LYS A 480 -13.67 20.75 -5.70
CA LYS A 480 -14.18 19.44 -6.14
C LYS A 480 -13.74 18.31 -5.22
N ILE A 481 -12.47 18.33 -4.82
CA ILE A 481 -11.90 17.39 -3.84
C ILE A 481 -12.66 17.48 -2.52
N LEU A 482 -12.79 18.69 -1.98
CA LEU A 482 -13.40 18.90 -0.67
C LEU A 482 -14.88 18.52 -0.66
N HIS A 483 -15.64 18.89 -1.70
CA HIS A 483 -17.04 18.48 -1.86
C HIS A 483 -17.17 16.95 -1.88
N ALA A 484 -16.44 16.28 -2.76
CA ALA A 484 -16.54 14.83 -2.93
C ALA A 484 -16.15 14.07 -1.66
N ARG A 485 -15.06 14.46 -0.99
CA ARG A 485 -14.53 13.74 0.17
C ARG A 485 -15.30 14.00 1.46
N LEU A 486 -15.78 15.22 1.69
CA LEU A 486 -16.64 15.52 2.84
C LEU A 486 -17.95 14.73 2.77
N HIS A 487 -18.55 14.59 1.57
CA HIS A 487 -19.72 13.74 1.38
C HIS A 487 -19.40 12.25 1.54
N ALA A 488 -18.29 11.78 0.97
CA ALA A 488 -17.92 10.37 1.04
C ALA A 488 -17.66 9.89 2.48
N ASP A 489 -16.88 10.66 3.24
CA ASP A 489 -16.41 10.24 4.57
C ASP A 489 -17.38 10.67 5.69
N PHE A 490 -18.12 11.77 5.50
CA PHE A 490 -18.95 12.37 6.53
C PHE A 490 -20.41 12.60 6.11
N GLY A 491 -20.90 11.91 5.07
CA GLY A 491 -22.27 12.07 4.56
C GLY A 491 -23.40 11.73 5.55
N ALA A 492 -23.09 11.12 6.70
CA ALA A 492 -24.05 10.96 7.80
C ALA A 492 -24.32 12.29 8.56
N ILE A 493 -23.34 13.20 8.54
CA ILE A 493 -23.35 14.46 9.31
C ILE A 493 -23.48 15.66 8.37
N VAL A 494 -22.84 15.60 7.19
CA VAL A 494 -22.76 16.67 6.20
C VAL A 494 -23.73 16.38 5.05
N ASP A 495 -24.79 17.18 4.92
CA ASP A 495 -25.80 17.05 3.85
C ASP A 495 -25.49 17.94 2.63
N LYS A 496 -24.79 19.06 2.83
CA LYS A 496 -24.42 20.02 1.78
C LYS A 496 -23.03 20.59 2.01
N VAL A 497 -22.29 20.78 0.92
CA VAL A 497 -20.97 21.43 0.94
C VAL A 497 -20.90 22.49 -0.18
N GLN A 498 -20.47 23.69 0.19
CA GLN A 498 -20.12 24.78 -0.72
C GLN A 498 -18.69 25.21 -0.45
N VAL A 499 -17.89 25.39 -1.51
CA VAL A 499 -16.49 25.81 -1.37
C VAL A 499 -16.26 27.10 -2.14
N THR A 500 -15.67 28.09 -1.48
CA THR A 500 -15.26 29.34 -2.12
C THR A 500 -13.76 29.54 -1.94
N ILE A 501 -13.07 29.80 -3.04
CA ILE A 501 -11.63 30.02 -3.08
C ILE A 501 -11.39 31.50 -3.34
N PHE A 502 -10.77 32.18 -2.39
CA PHE A 502 -10.49 33.60 -2.44
C PHE A 502 -9.04 33.86 -2.83
N THR A 503 -8.86 34.57 -3.93
CA THR A 503 -7.56 35.06 -4.40
C THR A 503 -7.55 36.58 -4.59
N ASP A 504 -8.74 37.21 -4.64
CA ASP A 504 -8.85 38.67 -4.59
C ASP A 504 -8.47 39.19 -3.19
N PRO A 505 -7.52 40.15 -3.09
CA PRO A 505 -7.03 40.67 -1.81
C PRO A 505 -8.09 41.22 -0.85
N LYS A 506 -9.22 41.74 -1.35
CA LYS A 506 -10.27 42.32 -0.49
C LYS A 506 -11.07 41.24 0.26
N PRO A 507 -11.84 40.37 -0.43
CA PRO A 507 -12.59 39.32 0.24
C PRO A 507 -11.68 38.34 1.00
N TYR A 508 -10.45 38.11 0.51
CA TYR A 508 -9.45 37.33 1.22
C TYR A 508 -9.24 37.83 2.67
N LYS A 509 -9.00 39.13 2.85
CA LYS A 509 -8.72 39.73 4.17
C LYS A 509 -9.94 39.69 5.09
N GLU A 510 -11.12 39.99 4.55
CA GLU A 510 -12.37 39.98 5.31
C GLU A 510 -12.67 38.59 5.89
N TRP A 511 -12.47 37.55 5.08
CA TRP A 511 -12.66 36.17 5.52
C TRP A 511 -11.55 35.67 6.46
N LEU A 512 -10.29 36.08 6.24
CA LEU A 512 -9.20 35.76 7.17
C LEU A 512 -9.46 36.31 8.58
N GLU A 513 -10.01 37.52 8.70
CA GLU A 513 -10.40 38.08 10.00
C GLU A 513 -11.51 37.28 10.69
N LYS A 514 -12.50 36.79 9.93
CA LYS A 514 -13.56 35.92 10.47
C LYS A 514 -12.97 34.58 10.93
N ALA A 515 -12.13 33.97 10.11
CA ALA A 515 -11.48 32.70 10.40
C ALA A 515 -10.65 32.78 11.70
N ARG A 516 -9.84 33.83 11.86
CA ARG A 516 -9.04 34.05 13.08
C ARG A 516 -9.88 34.19 14.35
N LYS A 517 -11.03 34.86 14.27
CA LYS A 517 -11.96 34.95 15.42
C LYS A 517 -12.54 33.58 15.78
N ALA A 518 -12.91 32.78 14.78
CA ALA A 518 -13.38 31.42 15.00
C ALA A 518 -12.29 30.52 15.59
N TYR A 519 -11.05 30.60 15.11
CA TYR A 519 -9.93 29.84 15.68
C TYR A 519 -9.64 30.21 17.14
N ASP A 520 -9.66 31.50 17.48
CA ASP A 520 -9.47 31.95 18.86
C ASP A 520 -10.58 31.43 19.80
N PHE A 521 -11.83 31.46 19.33
CA PHE A 521 -12.96 30.87 20.06
C PHE A 521 -12.79 29.36 20.28
N ARG A 522 -12.46 28.60 19.22
CA ARG A 522 -12.21 27.15 19.27
C ARG A 522 -11.05 26.81 20.22
N ASN A 523 -9.96 27.59 20.19
CA ASN A 523 -8.80 27.39 21.07
C ASN A 523 -9.15 27.60 22.55
N LYS A 524 -9.93 28.63 22.86
CA LYS A 524 -10.37 28.89 24.25
C LYS A 524 -11.23 27.75 24.78
N ARG A 525 -12.13 27.19 23.95
CA ARG A 525 -12.97 26.06 24.35
C ARG A 525 -12.16 24.79 24.62
N LEU A 526 -11.14 24.51 23.81
CA LEU A 526 -10.26 23.35 24.03
C LEU A 526 -9.41 23.48 25.29
N ALA A 527 -9.04 24.71 25.70
CA ALA A 527 -8.27 24.94 26.92
C ALA A 527 -9.01 24.55 28.21
N ASP A 528 -10.35 24.50 28.17
CA ASP A 528 -11.19 24.16 29.32
C ASP A 528 -11.55 22.64 29.39
N LEU A 529 -11.19 21.85 28.38
CA LEU A 529 -11.44 20.41 28.29
C LEU A 529 -10.30 19.62 28.97
N THR A 530 -10.52 19.22 30.23
CA THR A 530 -9.62 18.35 31.01
C THR A 530 -10.32 17.05 31.40
N ASP A 531 -9.58 16.02 31.81
CA ASP A 531 -10.17 14.73 32.19
C ASP A 531 -11.13 14.85 33.40
N ASN A 532 -10.92 15.86 34.26
CA ASN A 532 -11.81 16.15 35.40
C ASN A 532 -13.02 17.01 35.04
N ALA A 533 -13.04 17.60 33.84
CA ALA A 533 -14.13 18.45 33.37
C ALA A 533 -15.19 17.68 32.58
N VAL A 534 -14.98 16.37 32.35
CA VAL A 534 -15.88 15.49 31.60
C VAL A 534 -16.27 14.29 32.45
N ASP A 535 -17.52 13.84 32.31
CA ASP A 535 -18.04 12.66 33.01
C ASP A 535 -18.00 11.39 32.13
N GLU A 536 -17.60 11.52 30.85
CA GLU A 536 -17.64 10.46 29.85
C GLU A 536 -16.35 10.41 29.02
N PHE A 537 -15.81 9.21 28.85
CA PHE A 537 -14.70 8.90 27.94
C PHE A 537 -15.20 8.01 26.80
N TYR A 538 -14.48 8.04 25.68
CA TYR A 538 -14.87 7.29 24.48
C TYR A 538 -13.98 6.06 24.29
N SER A 539 -14.58 4.89 24.06
CA SER A 539 -13.83 3.71 23.61
C SER A 539 -13.75 3.69 22.09
N CYS A 540 -12.57 3.44 21.52
CA CYS A 540 -12.38 3.17 20.11
C CYS A 540 -11.95 1.71 19.89
N THR A 541 -12.75 0.97 19.13
CA THR A 541 -12.49 -0.42 18.75
C THR A 541 -12.14 -0.54 17.26
N LEU A 542 -11.78 0.57 16.60
CA LEU A 542 -11.44 0.57 15.17
C LEU A 542 -10.32 -0.44 14.89
N CYS A 543 -9.34 -0.53 15.80
CA CYS A 543 -8.25 -1.48 15.67
C CYS A 543 -8.63 -2.95 15.90
N GLN A 544 -9.86 -3.28 16.29
CA GLN A 544 -10.30 -4.69 16.39
C GLN A 544 -10.52 -5.35 15.04
N SER A 545 -10.50 -4.59 13.94
CA SER A 545 -10.45 -5.18 12.60
C SER A 545 -9.21 -6.05 12.39
N PHE A 546 -8.16 -5.85 13.20
CA PHE A 546 -6.89 -6.58 13.10
C PHE A 546 -6.33 -7.06 14.44
N ALA A 547 -6.51 -6.31 15.53
CA ALA A 547 -6.08 -6.63 16.89
C ALA A 547 -7.32 -6.94 17.73
N PRO A 548 -7.80 -8.20 17.77
CA PRO A 548 -9.16 -8.53 18.22
C PRO A 548 -9.50 -8.05 19.62
N ASP A 549 -8.52 -8.03 20.52
CA ASP A 549 -8.68 -7.68 21.93
C ASP A 549 -8.31 -6.22 22.25
N HIS A 550 -7.90 -5.42 21.26
CA HIS A 550 -7.48 -4.03 21.48
C HIS A 550 -8.68 -3.08 21.68
N VAL A 551 -8.60 -2.21 22.67
CA VAL A 551 -9.55 -1.10 22.88
C VAL A 551 -8.79 0.14 23.34
N CYS A 552 -8.90 1.23 22.57
CA CYS A 552 -8.42 2.54 23.00
C CYS A 552 -9.47 3.21 23.90
N VAL A 553 -9.04 3.84 24.99
CA VAL A 553 -9.88 4.74 25.80
C VAL A 553 -9.35 6.16 25.60
N ILE A 554 -10.20 7.02 25.03
CA ILE A 554 -9.87 8.38 24.63
C ILE A 554 -10.47 9.34 25.66
N SER A 555 -9.61 10.22 26.19
CA SER A 555 -9.99 11.32 27.10
C SER A 555 -9.44 12.65 26.57
N PRO A 556 -9.92 13.81 27.06
CA PRO A 556 -9.38 15.12 26.67
C PRO A 556 -7.86 15.23 26.78
N GLU A 557 -7.25 14.63 27.82
CA GLU A 557 -5.80 14.68 28.07
C GLU A 557 -5.05 13.44 27.57
N ARG A 558 -5.77 12.42 27.07
CA ARG A 558 -5.19 11.20 26.49
C ARG A 558 -5.85 10.86 25.15
N LEU A 559 -5.22 11.34 24.08
CA LEU A 559 -5.61 11.03 22.70
C LEU A 559 -5.44 9.54 22.38
N GLY A 560 -6.15 9.07 21.36
CA GLY A 560 -5.98 7.72 20.80
C GLY A 560 -4.54 7.51 20.31
N LEU A 561 -4.02 6.30 20.55
CA LEU A 561 -2.66 5.86 20.21
C LEU A 561 -2.47 5.63 18.71
#